data_AF-A0A9D7P6K2-F1
#
_entry.id   AF-A0A9D7P6K2-F1
#
_cell.length_a   1.000
_cell.length_b   1.000
_cell.length_c   1.000
_cell.angle_alpha   90.00
_cell.angle_beta   90.00
_cell.angle_gamma   90.00
#
_symmetry.space_group_name_H-M   'P 1'
#
loop_
_entity.id
_entity.type
_entity.pdbx_description
1 polymer ?
#
loop_
_entity_poly.entity_id
_entity_poly.type
_entity_poly.pdbx_seq_one_letter_code
_entity_poly.pdbx_strand_id
1 'polypeptide(L)'
;MTRTNDRDQTVDIDLQVKEKGRQQIQLNGGVSGFAGSFFGLEYSTNNLLGYGESLSFALSGGNRQLFASVGFTEPYLFGKPISLGVQLFAQRAQFVGQGFNFSNASQILQASFFGLSSINADTLFSQKTIGGTVSLSGPLQLFTKRFRKFSQFARLGLSYSLTANSIEDPKVNRDADPKNDIPVTFTQPRIITSRVVPSLFYNTLNAAIDPTRGQSIFIGLSLAEESWVETSTLSRRRLSTNTSSLCSGAGLISRTSLP
;
A
#
# COMPACT_ATOMS: atom_id res chain seq x y z
N MET A 1 9.42 -28.59 29.85
CA MET A 1 9.44 -29.76 30.76
C MET A 1 8.05 -29.89 31.33
N THR A 2 7.45 -31.08 31.32
CA THR A 2 6.13 -31.29 31.94
C THR A 2 6.32 -32.00 33.27
N ARG A 3 5.82 -31.43 34.36
CA ARG A 3 5.85 -32.04 35.70
C ARG A 3 4.43 -32.48 36.03
N THR A 4 4.22 -33.78 36.13
CA THR A 4 2.93 -34.34 36.55
C THR A 4 2.85 -34.35 38.07
N ASN A 5 1.75 -33.84 38.62
CA ASN A 5 1.42 -33.94 40.04
C ASN A 5 0.28 -34.96 40.20
N ASP A 6 0.66 -36.21 40.50
CA ASP A 6 -0.27 -37.35 40.57
C ASP A 6 -1.29 -37.25 41.73
N ARG A 7 -1.09 -36.35 42.70
CA ARG A 7 -2.05 -36.15 43.80
C ARG A 7 -3.23 -35.25 43.44
N ASP A 8 -3.01 -34.26 42.59
CA ASP A 8 -4.04 -33.29 42.16
C ASP A 8 -4.55 -33.58 40.74
N GLN A 9 -4.05 -34.63 40.08
CA GLN A 9 -4.31 -34.94 38.66
C GLN A 9 -4.00 -33.77 37.72
N THR A 10 -3.02 -32.94 38.06
CA THR A 10 -2.59 -31.79 37.26
C THR A 10 -1.26 -32.06 36.58
N VAL A 11 -1.06 -31.44 35.42
CA VAL A 11 0.21 -31.47 34.68
C VAL A 11 0.66 -30.03 34.50
N ASP A 12 1.78 -29.70 35.12
CA ASP A 12 2.44 -28.41 34.93
C ASP A 12 3.26 -28.48 33.64
N ILE A 13 3.05 -27.52 32.73
CA ILE A 13 3.78 -27.42 31.47
C ILE A 13 4.68 -26.19 31.53
N ASP A 14 5.97 -26.41 31.81
CA ASP A 14 6.97 -25.35 31.72
C ASP A 14 7.45 -25.21 30.28
N LEU A 15 6.97 -24.16 29.61
CA LEU A 15 7.35 -23.80 28.25
C LEU A 15 8.49 -22.75 28.28
N GLN A 16 9.73 -23.21 28.15
CA GLN A 16 10.85 -22.30 27.96
C GLN A 16 10.92 -21.86 26.50
N VAL A 17 10.63 -20.58 26.26
CA VAL A 17 10.70 -19.98 24.93
C VAL A 17 11.92 -19.08 24.81
N LYS A 18 12.65 -19.19 23.70
CA LYS A 18 13.70 -18.23 23.33
C LYS A 18 13.09 -17.24 22.35
N GLU A 19 12.93 -15.99 22.78
CA GLU A 19 12.33 -14.96 21.93
C GLU A 19 13.23 -14.67 20.72
N LYS A 20 12.65 -14.69 19.51
CA LYS A 20 13.33 -14.24 18.29
C LYS A 20 13.30 -12.71 18.25
N GLY A 21 14.34 -12.10 17.67
CA GLY A 21 14.37 -10.66 17.39
C GLY A 21 13.09 -10.21 16.69
N ARG A 22 12.41 -9.23 17.28
CA ARG A 22 11.10 -8.70 16.88
C ARG A 22 11.19 -7.58 15.84
N GLN A 23 12.39 -7.10 15.54
CA GLN A 23 12.66 -6.01 14.63
C GLN A 23 13.40 -6.54 13.40
N GLN A 24 12.99 -6.08 12.23
CA GLN A 24 13.60 -6.41 10.95
C GLN A 24 13.89 -5.13 10.17
N ILE A 25 15.07 -5.07 9.57
CA ILE A 25 15.48 -4.05 8.61
C ILE A 25 15.75 -4.78 7.30
N GLN A 26 15.10 -4.36 6.24
CA GLN A 26 15.32 -4.84 4.89
C GLN A 26 15.83 -3.68 4.02
N LEU A 27 16.88 -3.96 3.26
CA LEU A 27 17.45 -3.06 2.27
C LEU A 27 17.32 -3.71 0.90
N ASN A 28 16.79 -2.98 -0.06
CA ASN A 28 16.64 -3.40 -1.45
C ASN A 28 17.18 -2.32 -2.39
N GLY A 29 17.66 -2.70 -3.58
CA GLY A 29 18.13 -1.74 -4.57
C GLY A 29 18.52 -2.40 -5.88
N GLY A 30 18.49 -1.63 -6.96
CA GLY A 30 18.78 -2.13 -8.29
C GLY A 30 18.89 -1.01 -9.32
N VAL A 31 19.29 -1.37 -10.54
CA VAL A 31 19.38 -0.45 -11.68
C VAL A 31 18.52 -0.99 -12.82
N SER A 32 17.75 -0.11 -13.45
CA SER A 32 16.89 -0.42 -14.59
C SER A 32 17.24 0.50 -15.74
N GLY A 33 17.38 -0.05 -16.96
CA GLY A 33 17.64 0.75 -18.15
C GLY A 33 16.50 1.72 -18.48
N PHE A 34 15.26 1.38 -18.11
CA PHE A 34 14.12 2.27 -18.29
C PHE A 34 13.88 3.16 -17.07
N ALA A 35 13.92 2.66 -15.84
CA ALA A 35 13.53 3.43 -14.65
C ALA A 35 14.68 4.17 -13.95
N GLY A 36 15.94 3.84 -14.26
CA GLY A 36 17.13 4.32 -13.56
C GLY A 36 17.47 3.45 -12.34
N SER A 37 18.31 3.98 -11.45
CA SER A 37 18.62 3.34 -10.17
C SER A 37 17.51 3.57 -9.14
N PHE A 38 17.34 2.61 -8.25
CA PHE A 38 16.40 2.69 -7.13
C PHE A 38 16.98 1.99 -5.90
N PHE A 39 16.56 2.45 -4.73
CA PHE A 39 16.84 1.87 -3.43
C PHE A 39 15.55 1.82 -2.61
N GLY A 40 15.51 0.94 -1.62
CA GLY A 40 14.43 0.78 -0.67
C GLY A 40 14.99 0.36 0.68
N LEU A 41 14.38 0.91 1.72
CA LEU A 41 14.63 0.65 3.11
C LEU A 41 13.27 0.37 3.74
N GLU A 42 13.12 -0.80 4.33
CA GLU A 42 11.94 -1.18 5.09
C GLU A 42 12.37 -1.53 6.51
N TYR A 43 11.69 -0.94 7.49
CA TYR A 43 11.82 -1.26 8.90
C TYR A 43 10.48 -1.76 9.40
N SER A 44 10.47 -2.91 10.06
CA SER A 44 9.26 -3.44 10.68
C SER A 44 9.56 -4.01 12.05
N THR A 45 8.66 -3.79 12.99
CA THR A 45 8.70 -4.42 14.29
C THR A 45 7.39 -5.14 14.56
N ASN A 46 7.48 -6.42 14.92
CA ASN A 46 6.37 -7.28 15.29
C ASN A 46 6.40 -7.44 16.81
N ASN A 47 5.42 -6.84 17.49
CA ASN A 47 5.29 -6.69 18.95
C ASN A 47 5.87 -5.38 19.51
N LEU A 48 5.31 -4.26 19.07
CA LEU A 48 5.56 -2.94 19.67
C LEU A 48 5.14 -2.95 21.15
N LEU A 49 6.07 -2.60 22.05
CA LEU A 49 5.85 -2.45 23.49
C LEU A 49 5.26 -3.69 24.22
N GLY A 50 5.24 -4.87 23.60
CA GLY A 50 4.69 -6.09 24.22
C GLY A 50 3.20 -6.34 23.96
N TYR A 51 2.51 -5.47 23.21
CA TYR A 51 1.07 -5.58 22.93
C TYR A 51 0.70 -6.45 21.71
N GLY A 52 1.68 -7.02 21.01
CA GLY A 52 1.47 -7.85 19.82
C GLY A 52 1.17 -7.05 18.55
N GLU A 53 1.27 -5.73 18.60
CA GLU A 53 1.08 -4.81 17.47
C GLU A 53 2.28 -4.83 16.53
N SER A 54 2.05 -4.61 15.24
CA SER A 54 3.11 -4.47 14.23
C SER A 54 3.17 -3.05 13.70
N LEU A 55 4.36 -2.46 13.69
CA LEU A 55 4.64 -1.17 13.06
C LEU A 55 5.58 -1.42 11.88
N SER A 56 5.24 -0.85 10.72
CA SER A 56 6.08 -0.88 9.52
C SER A 56 6.34 0.53 9.01
N PHE A 57 7.55 0.74 8.52
CA PHE A 57 7.99 1.94 7.84
C PHE A 57 8.68 1.49 6.56
N ALA A 58 8.27 1.99 5.41
CA ALA A 58 8.93 1.74 4.15
C ALA A 58 9.28 3.06 3.49
N LEU A 59 10.51 3.17 3.00
CA LEU A 59 11.01 4.29 2.21
C LEU A 59 11.71 3.70 0.99
N SER A 60 11.23 4.02 -0.20
CA SER A 60 11.91 3.69 -1.44
C SER A 60 12.06 4.92 -2.31
N GLY A 61 13.22 5.06 -2.94
CA GLY A 61 13.60 6.20 -3.73
C GLY A 61 14.37 5.76 -4.96
N GLY A 62 14.16 6.43 -6.07
CA GLY A 62 14.91 6.25 -7.30
C GLY A 62 14.80 7.48 -8.17
N ASN A 63 15.42 7.46 -9.34
CA ASN A 63 15.47 8.62 -10.24
C ASN A 63 14.08 9.16 -10.65
N ARG A 64 13.01 8.35 -10.54
CA ARG A 64 11.66 8.71 -11.01
C ARG A 64 10.54 8.51 -9.99
N GLN A 65 10.81 7.81 -8.90
CA GLN A 65 9.80 7.48 -7.92
C GLN A 65 10.36 7.62 -6.52
N LEU A 66 9.59 8.28 -5.66
CA LEU A 66 9.81 8.30 -4.22
C LEU A 66 8.52 7.81 -3.58
N PHE A 67 8.64 6.85 -2.66
CA PHE A 67 7.54 6.29 -1.91
C PHE A 67 7.94 6.22 -0.45
N ALA A 68 7.06 6.70 0.43
CA ALA A 68 7.21 6.61 1.86
C ALA A 68 5.89 6.12 2.45
N SER A 69 5.94 5.18 3.37
CA SER A 69 4.74 4.63 3.99
C SER A 69 4.99 4.25 5.45
N VAL A 70 3.95 4.42 6.26
CA VAL A 70 3.93 4.04 7.67
C VAL A 70 2.66 3.24 7.94
N GLY A 71 2.83 2.01 8.40
CA GLY A 71 1.77 1.06 8.68
C GLY A 71 1.73 0.69 10.15
N PHE A 72 0.53 0.58 10.70
CA PHE A 72 0.26 0.05 12.03
C PHE A 72 -0.77 -1.06 11.90
N THR A 73 -0.54 -2.21 12.52
CA THR A 73 -1.46 -3.34 12.50
C THR A 73 -1.64 -3.92 13.90
N GLU A 74 -2.87 -3.95 14.37
CA GLU A 74 -3.28 -4.62 15.60
C GLU A 74 -3.99 -5.93 15.24
N PRO A 75 -3.38 -7.11 15.47
CA PRO A 75 -3.97 -8.38 15.06
C PRO A 75 -5.15 -8.85 15.92
N TYR A 76 -5.26 -8.36 17.17
CA TYR A 76 -6.25 -8.81 18.16
C TYR A 76 -7.06 -7.68 18.77
N LEU A 77 -7.86 -6.99 17.96
CA LEU A 77 -8.74 -5.92 18.43
C LEU A 77 -9.75 -6.45 19.45
N PHE A 78 -9.81 -5.82 20.63
CA PHE A 78 -10.68 -6.19 21.76
C PHE A 78 -10.52 -7.65 22.24
N GLY A 79 -9.33 -8.22 22.14
CA GLY A 79 -9.06 -9.62 22.53
C GLY A 79 -9.74 -10.65 21.62
N LYS A 80 -10.29 -10.22 20.48
CA LYS A 80 -10.82 -11.09 19.43
C LYS A 80 -9.81 -11.16 18.30
N PRO A 81 -9.77 -12.26 17.51
CA PRO A 81 -8.89 -12.37 16.34
C PRO A 81 -9.40 -11.51 15.16
N ILE A 82 -9.61 -10.22 15.41
CA ILE A 82 -9.99 -9.20 14.46
C ILE A 82 -8.77 -8.32 14.26
N SER A 83 -8.26 -8.28 13.04
CA SER A 83 -7.09 -7.50 12.68
C SER A 83 -7.51 -6.13 12.15
N LEU A 84 -7.01 -5.08 12.78
CA LEU A 84 -7.14 -3.70 12.34
C LEU A 84 -5.80 -3.24 11.76
N GLY A 85 -5.81 -2.71 10.55
CA GLY A 85 -4.62 -2.18 9.87
C GLY A 85 -4.85 -0.75 9.43
N VAL A 86 -3.95 0.15 9.77
CA VAL A 86 -3.91 1.54 9.31
C VAL A 86 -2.62 1.76 8.56
N GLN A 87 -2.69 2.25 7.34
CA GLN A 87 -1.53 2.54 6.52
C GLN A 87 -1.63 3.95 5.97
N LEU A 88 -0.61 4.75 6.19
CA LEU A 88 -0.44 6.04 5.52
C LEU A 88 0.67 5.91 4.49
N PHE A 89 0.50 6.54 3.34
CA PHE A 89 1.50 6.52 2.29
C PHE A 89 1.53 7.85 1.54
N ALA A 90 2.72 8.20 1.07
CA ALA A 90 2.96 9.30 0.17
C ALA A 90 3.86 8.79 -0.95
N GLN A 91 3.49 9.11 -2.19
CA GLN A 91 4.25 8.77 -3.37
C GLN A 91 4.39 9.99 -4.27
N ARG A 92 5.57 10.14 -4.84
CA ARG A 92 5.81 11.02 -5.97
C ARG A 92 6.31 10.16 -7.13
N ALA A 93 5.62 10.23 -8.26
CA ALA A 93 6.07 9.64 -9.51
C ALA A 93 6.32 10.75 -10.54
N GLN A 94 7.39 10.60 -11.32
CA GLN A 94 7.70 11.47 -12.45
C GLN A 94 7.54 10.67 -13.73
N PHE A 95 6.68 11.15 -14.61
CA PHE A 95 6.45 10.55 -15.91
C PHE A 95 7.21 11.36 -16.96
N VAL A 96 7.93 10.64 -17.81
CA VAL A 96 8.78 11.21 -18.86
C VAL A 96 8.14 10.96 -20.22
N GLY A 97 8.28 11.93 -21.12
CA GLY A 97 7.82 11.82 -22.49
C GLY A 97 8.80 11.04 -23.34
N GLN A 98 8.41 10.79 -24.59
CA GLN A 98 9.12 10.01 -25.62
C GLN A 98 10.47 10.63 -26.07
N GLY A 99 11.26 11.22 -25.16
CA GLY A 99 12.57 11.84 -25.41
C GLY A 99 13.77 11.01 -24.93
N PHE A 100 13.61 9.71 -24.68
CA PHE A 100 14.71 8.82 -24.31
C PHE A 100 15.61 8.54 -25.51
N ASN A 101 16.67 9.34 -25.67
CA ASN A 101 17.74 9.05 -26.61
C ASN A 101 18.60 7.89 -26.10
N PHE A 102 18.44 6.71 -26.70
CA PHE A 102 19.20 5.48 -26.40
C PHE A 102 20.70 5.55 -26.71
N SER A 103 21.18 6.65 -27.30
CA SER A 103 22.55 6.82 -27.79
C SER A 103 23.63 6.84 -26.70
N ASN A 104 23.27 7.05 -25.43
CA ASN A 104 24.21 7.18 -24.31
C ASN A 104 24.08 6.05 -23.25
N ALA A 105 23.45 4.93 -23.60
CA ALA A 105 23.14 3.83 -22.66
C ALA A 105 24.38 3.25 -21.94
N SER A 106 25.54 3.26 -22.59
CA SER A 106 26.81 2.76 -22.01
C SER A 106 27.41 3.70 -20.95
N GLN A 107 27.24 5.02 -21.07
CA GLN A 107 27.66 5.97 -20.03
C GLN A 107 26.67 6.02 -18.84
N ILE A 108 25.38 5.78 -19.09
CA ILE A 108 24.32 5.77 -18.06
C ILE A 108 24.51 4.61 -17.07
N LEU A 109 24.88 3.42 -17.56
CA LEU A 109 25.11 2.25 -16.70
C LEU A 109 26.33 2.40 -15.78
N GLN A 110 27.37 3.12 -16.24
CA GLN A 110 28.56 3.39 -15.42
C GLN A 110 28.31 4.50 -14.38
N ALA A 111 27.57 5.55 -14.74
CA ALA A 111 27.23 6.64 -13.83
C ALA A 111 26.21 6.21 -12.74
N SER A 112 25.33 5.25 -13.03
CA SER A 112 24.27 4.81 -12.11
C SER A 112 24.76 3.87 -10.99
N PHE A 113 26.02 3.42 -11.02
CA PHE A 113 26.57 2.49 -10.01
C PHE A 113 26.98 3.21 -8.70
N PHE A 114 27.35 4.50 -8.78
CA PHE A 114 27.70 5.33 -7.61
C PHE A 114 27.15 6.77 -7.68
N GLY A 115 26.56 7.18 -8.80
CA GLY A 115 26.10 8.54 -9.03
C GLY A 115 24.58 8.64 -9.08
N LEU A 116 24.01 9.41 -8.16
CA LEU A 116 22.69 10.00 -8.26
C LEU A 116 22.71 11.09 -9.36
N SER A 117 22.96 10.71 -10.62
CA SER A 117 23.08 11.65 -11.73
C SER A 117 21.69 11.94 -12.33
N SER A 118 21.23 13.16 -12.08
CA SER A 118 20.04 13.76 -12.68
C SER A 118 20.35 14.17 -14.12
N ILE A 119 20.24 13.23 -15.06
CA ILE A 119 20.15 13.59 -16.47
C ILE A 119 18.73 14.10 -16.70
N ASN A 120 18.62 15.37 -17.09
CA ASN A 120 17.37 16.07 -17.38
C ASN A 120 16.64 15.36 -18.54
N ALA A 121 15.84 14.35 -18.23
CA ALA A 121 14.75 13.94 -19.07
C ALA A 121 13.60 14.92 -18.79
N ASP A 122 13.15 15.64 -19.80
CA ASP A 122 12.00 16.52 -19.69
C ASP A 122 10.79 15.72 -19.16
N THR A 123 10.47 15.95 -17.89
CA THR A 123 9.36 15.29 -17.22
C THR A 123 8.08 15.89 -17.77
N LEU A 124 7.17 15.07 -18.33
CA LEU A 124 5.89 15.57 -18.83
C LEU A 124 4.98 16.03 -17.68
N PHE A 125 4.97 15.27 -16.58
CA PHE A 125 4.20 15.61 -15.38
C PHE A 125 4.75 14.87 -14.16
N SER A 126 4.60 15.47 -12.98
CA SER A 126 4.83 14.82 -11.69
C SER A 126 3.50 14.58 -11.00
N GLN A 127 3.26 13.32 -10.64
CA GLN A 127 2.11 12.92 -9.87
C GLN A 127 2.50 12.80 -8.40
N LYS A 128 1.81 13.54 -7.53
CA LYS A 128 1.94 13.45 -6.07
C LYS A 128 0.66 12.84 -5.52
N THR A 129 0.81 11.68 -4.89
CA THR A 129 -0.27 10.92 -4.28
C THR A 129 -0.03 10.84 -2.79
N ILE A 130 -1.00 11.30 -2.00
CA ILE A 130 -0.98 11.11 -0.54
C ILE A 130 -2.26 10.40 -0.18
N GLY A 131 -2.16 9.30 0.55
CA GLY A 131 -3.33 8.53 0.93
C GLY A 131 -3.18 7.81 2.25
N GLY A 132 -4.32 7.37 2.75
CA GLY A 132 -4.44 6.54 3.92
C GLY A 132 -5.41 5.41 3.65
N THR A 133 -5.15 4.25 4.22
CA THR A 133 -6.06 3.12 4.22
C THR A 133 -6.29 2.64 5.65
N VAL A 134 -7.53 2.28 5.93
CA VAL A 134 -7.94 1.62 7.16
C VAL A 134 -8.60 0.31 6.75
N SER A 135 -8.19 -0.79 7.35
CA SER A 135 -8.66 -2.13 7.03
C SER A 135 -9.03 -2.86 8.32
N LEU A 136 -10.10 -3.63 8.25
CA LEU A 136 -10.57 -4.51 9.31
C LEU A 136 -10.79 -5.88 8.70
N SER A 137 -10.26 -6.94 9.33
CA SER A 137 -10.53 -8.30 8.88
C SER A 137 -10.66 -9.27 10.05
N GLY A 138 -11.51 -10.27 9.92
CA GLY A 138 -11.71 -11.26 10.99
C GLY A 138 -12.35 -12.55 10.48
N PRO A 139 -12.22 -13.66 11.23
CA PRO A 139 -12.88 -14.90 10.90
C PRO A 139 -14.40 -14.73 10.99
N LEU A 140 -15.12 -15.23 9.98
CA LEU A 140 -16.57 -15.09 9.87
C LEU A 140 -17.29 -15.71 11.08
N GLN A 141 -16.67 -16.68 11.75
CA GLN A 141 -17.19 -17.36 12.94
C GLN A 141 -17.53 -16.41 14.09
N LEU A 142 -16.86 -15.26 14.18
CA LEU A 142 -17.18 -14.26 15.20
C LEU A 142 -18.51 -13.55 14.95
N PHE A 143 -18.91 -13.42 13.68
CA PHE A 143 -20.08 -12.63 13.28
C PHE A 143 -21.34 -13.48 13.15
N THR A 144 -21.25 -14.76 12.83
CA THR A 144 -22.43 -15.62 12.66
C THR A 144 -22.16 -17.08 13.04
N LYS A 145 -22.94 -17.60 13.99
CA LYS A 145 -22.90 -19.03 14.39
C LYS A 145 -23.78 -19.95 13.52
N ARG A 146 -24.60 -19.37 12.64
CA ARG A 146 -25.60 -20.08 11.80
C ARG A 146 -24.98 -21.08 10.82
N PHE A 147 -23.78 -20.82 10.31
CA PHE A 147 -23.12 -21.66 9.31
C PHE A 147 -21.76 -22.17 9.79
N ARG A 148 -21.71 -22.93 10.90
CA ARG A 148 -20.46 -23.38 11.56
C ARG A 148 -19.41 -23.98 10.63
N LYS A 149 -19.82 -24.82 9.65
CA LYS A 149 -18.87 -25.49 8.74
C LYS A 149 -18.22 -24.53 7.74
N PHE A 150 -18.96 -23.55 7.22
CA PHE A 150 -18.43 -22.55 6.30
C PHE A 150 -17.65 -21.45 7.02
N SER A 151 -18.18 -21.03 8.17
CA SER A 151 -17.71 -19.86 8.90
C SER A 151 -16.34 -20.03 9.56
N GLN A 152 -15.86 -21.25 9.73
CA GLN A 152 -14.53 -21.58 10.26
C GLN A 152 -13.40 -21.30 9.25
N PHE A 153 -13.70 -21.45 7.96
CA PHE A 153 -12.74 -21.30 6.87
C PHE A 153 -12.90 -19.97 6.11
N ALA A 154 -13.97 -19.22 6.42
CA ALA A 154 -14.24 -17.92 5.84
C ALA A 154 -13.68 -16.77 6.71
N ARG A 155 -13.09 -15.76 6.07
CA ARG A 155 -12.65 -14.49 6.66
C ARG A 155 -13.33 -13.35 5.93
N LEU A 156 -13.90 -12.42 6.68
CA LEU A 156 -14.51 -11.21 6.15
C LEU A 156 -13.53 -10.06 6.36
N GLY A 157 -13.30 -9.27 5.32
CA GLY A 157 -12.48 -8.08 5.31
C GLY A 157 -13.28 -6.87 4.83
N LEU A 158 -12.98 -5.70 5.37
CA LEU A 158 -13.47 -4.42 4.90
C LEU A 158 -12.29 -3.45 4.91
N SER A 159 -12.01 -2.81 3.78
CA SER A 159 -11.03 -1.74 3.72
C SER A 159 -11.63 -0.45 3.18
N TYR A 160 -11.16 0.65 3.71
CA TYR A 160 -11.48 2.00 3.28
C TYR A 160 -10.19 2.74 2.97
N SER A 161 -10.07 3.30 1.77
CA SER A 161 -8.91 4.07 1.37
C SER A 161 -9.33 5.47 0.92
N LEU A 162 -8.60 6.47 1.39
CA LEU A 162 -8.70 7.86 0.98
C LEU A 162 -7.40 8.25 0.32
N THR A 163 -7.47 8.69 -0.93
CA THR A 163 -6.30 9.09 -1.70
C THR A 163 -6.53 10.46 -2.31
N ALA A 164 -5.59 11.37 -2.10
CA ALA A 164 -5.54 12.66 -2.76
C ALA A 164 -4.43 12.62 -3.82
N ASN A 165 -4.80 12.85 -5.07
CA ASN A 165 -3.86 12.90 -6.19
C ASN A 165 -3.77 14.32 -6.74
N SER A 166 -2.56 14.79 -7.00
CA SER A 166 -2.28 16.07 -7.66
C SER A 166 -1.30 15.84 -8.79
N ILE A 167 -1.64 16.38 -9.96
CA ILE A 167 -0.79 16.35 -11.14
C ILE A 167 -0.23 17.76 -11.33
N GLU A 168 1.09 17.86 -11.39
CA GLU A 168 1.82 19.12 -11.56
C GLU A 168 2.72 19.01 -12.80
N ASP A 169 2.60 19.99 -13.70
CA ASP A 169 3.46 20.15 -14.86
C ASP A 169 4.91 20.50 -14.43
N PRO A 170 5.93 20.20 -15.26
CA PRO A 170 7.32 20.58 -14.99
C PRO A 170 7.47 22.09 -14.75
N LYS A 171 8.39 22.46 -13.84
CA LYS A 171 8.68 23.86 -13.50
C LYS A 171 9.32 24.56 -14.70
N VAL A 172 8.62 25.55 -15.27
CA VAL A 172 9.10 26.35 -16.39
C VAL A 172 10.12 27.41 -15.94
N ASN A 173 11.01 27.73 -16.88
CA ASN A 173 12.15 28.61 -16.72
C ASN A 173 11.64 30.04 -16.44
N ARG A 174 11.84 30.57 -15.22
CA ARG A 174 11.56 31.99 -14.91
C ARG A 174 12.75 32.87 -15.32
N ASP A 175 13.24 32.70 -16.54
CA ASP A 175 14.28 33.56 -17.07
C ASP A 175 13.64 34.80 -17.72
N ALA A 176 14.37 35.91 -17.81
CA ALA A 176 13.90 37.20 -18.30
C ALA A 176 13.74 37.25 -19.85
N ASP A 177 13.83 36.11 -20.54
CA ASP A 177 13.71 36.00 -21.99
C ASP A 177 12.28 35.59 -22.40
N PRO A 178 11.45 36.51 -22.94
CA PRO A 178 10.06 36.25 -23.32
C PRO A 178 9.89 35.29 -24.52
N LYS A 179 10.97 34.81 -25.14
CA LYS A 179 10.93 33.80 -26.22
C LYS A 179 11.06 32.36 -25.73
N ASN A 180 11.39 32.15 -24.46
CA ASN A 180 11.65 30.84 -23.86
C ASN A 180 10.60 30.47 -22.78
N ASP A 181 9.53 31.25 -22.70
CA ASP A 181 8.48 31.12 -21.69
C ASP A 181 7.43 30.10 -22.18
N ILE A 182 7.53 28.87 -21.68
CA ILE A 182 6.55 27.81 -21.95
C ILE A 182 5.41 28.02 -20.95
N PRO A 183 4.15 28.23 -21.39
CA PRO A 183 3.05 28.46 -20.47
C PRO A 183 2.72 27.17 -19.68
N VAL A 184 2.59 27.29 -18.36
CA VAL A 184 1.99 26.24 -17.50
C VAL A 184 0.54 26.09 -17.95
N THR A 185 0.23 25.01 -18.66
CA THR A 185 -1.07 24.88 -19.31
C THR A 185 -2.06 24.08 -18.44
N PHE A 186 -1.62 23.21 -17.52
CA PHE A 186 -2.54 22.42 -16.68
C PHE A 186 -2.01 22.15 -15.25
N THR A 187 -2.58 22.83 -14.24
CA THR A 187 -2.56 22.32 -12.86
C THR A 187 -3.91 21.65 -12.58
N GLN A 188 -3.93 20.31 -12.52
CA GLN A 188 -5.17 19.61 -12.21
C GLN A 188 -5.46 19.77 -10.70
N PRO A 189 -6.66 20.22 -10.30
CA PRO A 189 -7.01 20.32 -8.89
C PRO A 189 -6.95 18.94 -8.20
N ARG A 190 -6.68 18.96 -6.89
CA ARG A 190 -6.53 17.77 -6.05
C ARG A 190 -7.77 16.88 -6.13
N ILE A 191 -7.63 15.71 -6.75
CA ILE A 191 -8.70 14.69 -6.85
C ILE A 191 -8.66 13.88 -5.56
N ILE A 192 -9.76 13.87 -4.81
CA ILE A 192 -9.91 13.05 -3.61
C ILE A 192 -10.78 11.85 -3.97
N THR A 193 -10.19 10.67 -3.93
CA THR A 193 -10.86 9.40 -4.16
C THR A 193 -11.06 8.70 -2.82
N SER A 194 -12.30 8.45 -2.46
CA SER A 194 -12.65 7.53 -1.38
C SER A 194 -13.04 6.19 -1.98
N ARG A 195 -12.59 5.08 -1.38
CA ARG A 195 -12.89 3.74 -1.87
C ARG A 195 -13.13 2.80 -0.71
N VAL A 196 -14.21 2.04 -0.81
CA VAL A 196 -14.61 0.99 0.13
C VAL A 196 -14.50 -0.35 -0.59
N VAL A 197 -13.84 -1.32 0.02
CA VAL A 197 -13.66 -2.68 -0.52
C VAL A 197 -14.05 -3.72 0.52
N PRO A 198 -15.29 -4.22 0.53
CA PRO A 198 -15.62 -5.45 1.23
C PRO A 198 -15.00 -6.65 0.50
N SER A 199 -14.48 -7.60 1.27
CA SER A 199 -13.90 -8.84 0.79
C SER A 199 -14.31 -10.04 1.65
N LEU A 200 -14.43 -11.19 1.01
CA LEU A 200 -14.68 -12.47 1.64
C LEU A 200 -13.69 -13.49 1.08
N PHE A 201 -12.91 -14.09 1.96
CA PHE A 201 -11.95 -15.13 1.62
C PHE A 201 -12.34 -16.43 2.30
N TYR A 202 -12.55 -17.49 1.52
CA TYR A 202 -12.81 -18.84 2.01
C TYR A 202 -11.69 -19.75 1.55
N ASN A 203 -11.01 -20.43 2.47
CA ASN A 203 -9.89 -21.30 2.13
C ASN A 203 -9.90 -22.59 2.96
N THR A 204 -9.91 -23.71 2.25
CA THR A 204 -9.86 -25.07 2.79
C THR A 204 -8.70 -25.89 2.20
N LEU A 205 -7.77 -25.24 1.50
CA LEU A 205 -6.61 -25.90 0.91
C LEU A 205 -5.73 -26.50 2.00
N ASN A 206 -5.21 -27.70 1.73
CA ASN A 206 -4.36 -28.44 2.66
C ASN A 206 -2.90 -27.97 2.68
N ALA A 207 -2.43 -27.31 1.62
CA ALA A 207 -1.08 -26.76 1.51
C ALA A 207 -1.11 -25.41 0.78
N ALA A 208 -0.11 -24.56 1.07
CA ALA A 208 0.04 -23.26 0.41
C ALA A 208 0.69 -23.37 -0.98
N ILE A 209 1.54 -24.37 -1.17
CA ILE A 209 2.23 -24.68 -2.42
C ILE A 209 1.81 -26.10 -2.81
N ASP A 210 1.46 -26.30 -4.07
CA ASP A 210 0.98 -27.57 -4.63
C ASP A 210 -0.11 -28.26 -3.79
N PRO A 211 -1.27 -27.59 -3.57
CA PRO A 211 -2.38 -28.20 -2.86
C PRO A 211 -2.90 -29.42 -3.63
N THR A 212 -3.19 -30.49 -2.89
CA THR A 212 -3.73 -31.74 -3.44
C THR A 212 -5.21 -31.94 -3.15
N ARG A 213 -5.78 -31.16 -2.21
CA ARG A 213 -7.22 -31.18 -1.85
C ARG A 213 -7.68 -29.81 -1.36
N GLY A 214 -8.97 -29.51 -1.58
CA GLY A 214 -9.65 -28.34 -1.01
C GLY A 214 -10.03 -27.29 -2.05
N GLN A 215 -10.59 -26.19 -1.56
CA GLN A 215 -11.06 -25.08 -2.38
C GLN A 215 -10.67 -23.73 -1.76
N SER A 216 -10.33 -22.77 -2.62
CA SER A 216 -10.19 -21.37 -2.25
C SER A 216 -11.12 -20.49 -3.10
N ILE A 217 -11.81 -19.57 -2.43
CA ILE A 217 -12.74 -18.63 -3.04
C ILE A 217 -12.40 -17.25 -2.48
N PHE A 218 -12.21 -16.28 -3.36
CA PHE A 218 -12.08 -14.88 -3.02
C PHE A 218 -13.15 -14.08 -3.74
N ILE A 219 -13.89 -13.29 -2.98
CA ILE A 219 -14.89 -12.35 -3.48
C ILE A 219 -14.50 -10.97 -2.96
N GLY A 220 -14.28 -10.02 -3.87
CA GLY A 220 -14.02 -8.62 -3.53
C GLY A 220 -14.87 -7.70 -4.39
N LEU A 221 -15.52 -6.72 -3.78
CA LEU A 221 -16.24 -5.65 -4.47
C LEU A 221 -15.54 -4.33 -4.18
N SER A 222 -15.41 -3.45 -5.16
CA SER A 222 -14.79 -2.14 -4.95
C SER A 222 -15.77 -1.03 -5.33
N LEU A 223 -16.05 -0.15 -4.38
CA LEU A 223 -16.92 1.00 -4.57
C LEU A 223 -16.06 2.24 -4.36
N ALA A 224 -16.00 3.13 -5.35
CA ALA A 224 -15.24 4.36 -5.26
C ALA A 224 -16.14 5.58 -5.47
N GLU A 225 -15.89 6.62 -4.69
CA GLU A 225 -16.45 7.94 -4.87
C GLU A 225 -15.32 8.92 -5.09
N GLU A 226 -15.40 9.68 -6.18
CA GLU A 226 -14.43 10.70 -6.53
C GLU A 226 -15.06 12.07 -6.30
N SER A 227 -14.33 12.94 -5.59
CA SER A 227 -14.74 14.32 -5.36
C SER A 227 -13.69 15.28 -5.93
N TRP A 228 -14.20 16.26 -6.67
CA TRP A 228 -13.40 17.32 -7.28
C TRP A 228 -13.41 18.53 -6.34
N VAL A 229 -12.24 18.93 -5.84
CA VAL A 229 -12.10 20.17 -5.08
C VAL A 229 -11.48 21.22 -5.99
N GLU A 230 -12.32 22.00 -6.66
CA GLU A 230 -11.87 23.12 -7.48
C GLU A 230 -11.58 24.32 -6.56
N THR A 231 -10.30 24.67 -6.41
CA THR A 231 -9.88 25.86 -5.65
C THR A 231 -9.51 26.97 -6.64
N SER A 232 -10.50 27.72 -7.11
CA SER A 232 -10.23 28.92 -7.91
C SER A 232 -9.89 30.10 -6.98
N THR A 233 -8.63 30.53 -6.95
CA THR A 233 -8.23 31.77 -6.27
C THR A 233 -8.54 32.98 -7.15
N LEU A 234 -9.79 33.48 -7.08
CA LEU A 234 -10.11 34.82 -7.56
C LEU A 234 -9.85 35.83 -6.44
N SER A 235 -9.10 36.88 -6.77
CA SER A 235 -8.44 37.94 -5.98
C SER A 235 -9.13 38.56 -4.73
N ARG A 236 -10.30 38.12 -4.24
CA ARG A 236 -10.85 38.62 -2.97
C ARG A 236 -11.86 37.72 -2.24
N ARG A 237 -12.20 36.53 -2.74
CA ARG A 237 -13.04 35.56 -2.01
C ARG A 237 -12.65 34.13 -2.39
N ARG A 238 -12.37 33.32 -1.37
CA ARG A 238 -12.14 31.88 -1.53
C ARG A 238 -13.50 31.21 -1.66
N LEU A 239 -13.88 30.82 -2.88
CA LEU A 239 -15.05 29.99 -3.15
C LEU A 239 -14.55 28.58 -3.43
N SER A 240 -15.09 27.60 -2.71
CA SER A 240 -14.86 26.18 -2.93
C SER A 240 -16.16 25.58 -3.43
N THR A 241 -16.15 25.07 -4.65
CA THR A 241 -17.25 24.31 -5.22
C THR A 241 -16.85 22.84 -5.15
N ASN A 242 -17.72 21.99 -4.61
CA ASN A 242 -17.44 20.57 -4.40
C ASN A 242 -18.42 19.77 -5.29
N THR A 243 -17.88 19.03 -6.26
CA THR A 243 -18.67 18.18 -7.17
C THR A 243 -18.24 16.73 -6.93
N SER A 244 -19.18 15.84 -6.63
CA SER A 244 -18.91 14.41 -6.43
C SER A 244 -19.46 13.55 -7.58
N SER A 245 -18.73 12.50 -7.92
CA SER A 245 -19.13 11.47 -8.89
C SER A 245 -18.86 10.09 -8.32
N LEU A 246 -19.87 9.22 -8.37
CA LEU A 246 -19.79 7.83 -7.91
C LEU A 246 -19.34 6.92 -9.07
N CYS A 247 -18.25 6.18 -8.86
CA CYS A 247 -17.75 5.18 -9.81
C CYS A 247 -17.76 3.80 -9.13
N SER A 248 -18.65 2.91 -9.57
CA SER A 248 -18.65 1.52 -9.12
C SER A 248 -17.59 0.72 -9.88
N GLY A 249 -16.62 0.14 -9.17
CA GLY A 249 -15.61 -0.75 -9.76
C GLY A 249 -16.12 -2.19 -9.88
N ALA A 250 -15.75 -2.88 -10.96
CA ALA A 250 -16.13 -4.27 -11.19
C ALA A 250 -15.61 -5.19 -10.06
N GLY A 251 -16.46 -6.11 -9.59
CA GLY A 251 -16.11 -7.10 -8.58
C GLY A 251 -15.18 -8.18 -9.14
N LEU A 252 -14.16 -8.56 -8.38
CA LEU A 252 -13.29 -9.69 -8.70
C LEU A 252 -13.79 -10.93 -7.95
N ILE A 253 -14.18 -11.96 -8.70
CA ILE A 253 -14.48 -13.29 -8.15
C ILE A 253 -13.42 -14.24 -8.68
N SER A 254 -12.61 -14.78 -7.79
CA SER A 254 -11.61 -15.79 -8.08
C SER A 254 -11.98 -17.08 -7.35
N ARG A 255 -11.97 -18.19 -8.08
CA ARG A 255 -12.29 -19.52 -7.56
C ARG A 255 -11.27 -20.52 -8.06
N THR A 256 -10.63 -21.20 -7.13
CA THR A 256 -9.78 -22.36 -7.41
C THR A 256 -10.38 -23.55 -6.68
N SER A 257 -10.83 -24.55 -7.44
CA SER A 257 -11.37 -25.81 -6.91
C SER A 257 -10.56 -26.98 -7.41
N LEU A 258 -10.08 -27.81 -6.49
CA LEU A 258 -9.44 -29.09 -6.79
C LEU A 258 -10.43 -30.24 -6.54
N PRO A 259 -10.28 -31.38 -7.26
CA PRO A 259 -11.12 -32.55 -7.11
C PRO A 259 -11.07 -33.18 -5.70
#